data_AF-A0A9E5YN33-F1
#
_entry.id   AF-A0A9E5YN33-F1
#
_cell.length_a   1.000
_cell.length_b   1.000
_cell.length_c   1.000
_cell.angle_alpha   90.00
_cell.angle_beta   90.00
_cell.angle_gamma   90.00
#
_symmetry.space_group_name_H-M   'P 1'
#
loop_
_entity.id
_entity.type
_entity.pdbx_description
1 polymer ?
#
loop_
_entity_poly.entity_id
_entity_poly.type
_entity_poly.pdbx_seq_one_letter_code
_entity_poly.pdbx_strand_id
1 'polypeptide(L)'
;MNKAELAARIAERLGLTKKQGEDIVESFTSIVTEQLSEQEEVTIAGFGTFSSRIRAARMGVNPQKPSERIHVPEVLVPKFKAGKALKDALKAAQKSNAPAVAVKEKEELEELAYPAKSVPASPPQDSTMPSQVDRPHGEDSNPRIQE
;
A
#
# COMPACT_ATOMS: atom_id res chain seq x y z
N MET A 1 8.14 19.14 9.62
CA MET A 1 8.55 19.38 8.22
C MET A 1 7.65 20.44 7.62
N ASN A 2 8.02 21.71 7.79
CA ASN A 2 7.46 22.84 7.01
C ASN A 2 8.32 23.11 5.76
N LYS A 3 7.98 24.12 4.94
CA LYS A 3 8.73 24.46 3.71
C LYS A 3 10.20 24.81 3.99
N ALA A 4 10.48 25.61 5.03
CA ALA A 4 11.83 26.02 5.39
C ALA A 4 12.67 24.84 5.94
N GLU A 5 12.05 23.94 6.71
CA GLU A 5 12.68 22.69 7.15
C GLU A 5 13.00 21.78 5.97
N LEU A 6 12.11 21.67 4.97
CA LEU A 6 12.36 20.91 3.75
C LEU A 6 13.55 21.49 2.96
N ALA A 7 13.57 22.81 2.75
CA ALA A 7 14.66 23.52 2.11
C ALA A 7 16.00 23.33 2.84
N ALA A 8 16.00 23.42 4.17
CA ALA A 8 17.19 23.15 4.98
C ALA A 8 17.69 21.70 4.83
N ARG A 9 16.79 20.70 4.83
CA ARG A 9 17.16 19.29 4.60
C ARG A 9 17.70 19.04 3.18
N ILE A 10 17.16 19.72 2.17
CA ILE A 10 17.65 19.64 0.79
C ILE A 10 19.06 20.27 0.71
N ALA A 11 19.25 21.43 1.33
CA ALA A 11 20.55 22.10 1.43
C ALA A 11 21.59 21.22 2.15
N GLU A 12 21.25 20.61 3.30
CA GLU A 12 22.09 19.65 4.03
C GLU A 12 22.49 18.44 3.15
N ARG A 13 21.54 17.89 2.37
CA ARG A 13 21.77 16.69 1.54
C ARG A 13 22.58 16.97 0.29
N LEU A 14 22.47 18.16 -0.28
CA LEU A 14 23.14 18.57 -1.52
C LEU A 14 24.41 19.41 -1.28
N GLY A 15 24.71 19.77 -0.03
CA GLY A 15 25.84 20.67 0.30
C GLY A 15 25.62 22.12 -0.16
N LEU A 16 24.38 22.54 -0.35
CA LEU A 16 24.01 23.85 -0.90
C LEU A 16 23.75 24.88 0.20
N THR A 17 23.68 26.16 -0.18
CA THR A 17 23.27 27.22 0.74
C THR A 17 21.77 27.15 1.05
N LYS A 18 21.34 27.69 2.20
CA LYS A 18 19.92 27.72 2.59
C LYS A 18 19.05 28.44 1.54
N LYS A 19 19.55 29.54 0.96
CA LYS A 19 18.88 30.27 -0.12
C LYS A 19 18.62 29.38 -1.33
N GLN A 20 19.66 28.70 -1.83
CA GLN A 20 19.50 27.74 -2.94
C GLN A 20 18.54 26.60 -2.59
N GLY A 21 18.49 26.15 -1.33
CA GLY A 21 17.50 25.19 -0.86
C GLY A 21 16.06 25.72 -0.95
N GLU A 22 15.83 26.99 -0.62
CA GLU A 22 14.53 27.66 -0.77
C GLU A 22 14.19 27.86 -2.26
N ASP A 23 15.13 28.34 -3.06
CA ASP A 23 15.00 28.55 -4.51
C ASP A 23 14.66 27.24 -5.25
N ILE A 24 15.28 26.11 -4.87
CA ILE A 24 14.98 24.78 -5.44
C ILE A 24 13.55 24.36 -5.12
N VAL A 25 13.09 24.54 -3.88
CA VAL A 25 11.72 24.17 -3.49
C VAL A 25 10.68 25.05 -4.17
N GLU A 26 10.97 26.35 -4.34
CA GLU A 26 10.11 27.26 -5.10
C GLU A 26 10.07 26.88 -6.58
N SER A 27 11.22 26.74 -7.22
CA SER A 27 11.34 26.39 -8.64
C SER A 27 10.66 25.07 -8.97
N PHE A 28 10.85 24.04 -8.13
CA PHE A 28 10.16 22.75 -8.27
C PHE A 28 8.64 22.91 -8.19
N THR A 29 8.15 23.74 -7.26
CA THR A 29 6.71 23.99 -7.11
C THR A 29 6.14 24.76 -8.30
N SER A 30 6.88 25.75 -8.83
CA SER A 30 6.49 26.51 -10.03
C SER A 30 6.41 25.60 -11.26
N ILE A 31 7.48 24.85 -11.56
CA ILE A 31 7.55 23.93 -12.72
C ILE A 31 6.40 22.91 -12.68
N VAL A 32 6.15 22.29 -11.53
CA VAL A 32 5.02 21.34 -11.39
C VAL A 32 3.67 22.03 -11.60
N THR A 33 3.52 23.29 -11.18
CA THR A 33 2.27 24.06 -11.35
C THR A 33 2.05 24.51 -12.80
N GLU A 34 3.10 24.95 -13.49
CA GLU A 34 3.10 25.32 -14.91
C GLU A 34 2.71 24.12 -15.77
N GLN A 35 3.41 23.00 -15.63
CA GLN A 35 3.16 21.76 -16.38
C GLN A 35 1.76 21.19 -16.13
N LEU A 36 1.27 21.25 -14.89
CA LEU A 36 -0.11 20.87 -14.59
C LEU A 36 -1.14 21.83 -15.21
N SER A 37 -0.80 23.10 -15.42
CA SER A 37 -1.67 24.09 -16.07
C SER A 37 -1.75 23.90 -17.59
N GLU A 38 -0.64 23.46 -18.20
CA GLU A 38 -0.53 23.04 -19.61
C GLU A 38 -1.22 21.70 -19.89
N GLN A 39 -1.77 21.06 -18.85
CA GLN A 39 -2.44 19.75 -18.86
C GLN A 39 -1.49 18.55 -19.06
N GLU A 40 -0.19 18.74 -18.84
CA GLU A 40 0.80 17.67 -18.93
C GLU A 40 0.85 16.78 -17.66
N GLU A 41 1.43 15.58 -17.79
CA GLU A 41 1.61 14.64 -16.69
C GLU A 41 3.07 14.58 -16.23
N VAL A 42 3.36 15.07 -15.01
CA VAL A 42 4.70 15.02 -14.42
C VAL A 42 4.89 13.70 -13.67
N THR A 43 5.67 12.78 -14.26
CA THR A 43 6.01 11.49 -13.61
C THR A 43 7.38 11.56 -12.94
N ILE A 44 7.39 11.44 -11.60
CA ILE A 44 8.62 11.36 -10.79
C ILE A 44 8.84 9.89 -10.39
N ALA A 45 9.90 9.28 -10.91
CA ALA A 45 10.26 7.91 -10.60
C ALA A 45 10.36 7.68 -9.07
N GLY A 46 9.75 6.59 -8.59
CA GLY A 46 9.68 6.25 -7.17
C GLY A 46 8.64 7.03 -6.34
N PHE A 47 8.41 8.32 -6.64
CA PHE A 47 7.47 9.16 -5.89
C PHE A 47 6.02 9.01 -6.40
N GLY A 48 5.78 9.20 -7.69
CA GLY A 48 4.44 9.10 -8.29
C GLY A 48 4.26 9.99 -9.52
N THR A 49 3.03 10.03 -10.02
CA THR A 49 2.63 10.86 -11.17
C THR A 49 1.68 11.95 -10.72
N PHE A 50 1.95 13.19 -11.12
CA PHE A 50 1.03 14.31 -11.06
C PHE A 50 0.34 14.43 -12.43
N SER A 51 -0.97 14.47 -12.44
CA SER A 51 -1.81 14.60 -13.63
C SER A 51 -2.83 15.69 -13.38
N SER A 52 -3.07 16.58 -14.33
CA SER A 52 -4.26 17.45 -14.27
C SER A 52 -5.50 16.65 -14.66
N ARG A 53 -6.69 17.07 -14.22
CA ARG A 53 -7.95 16.57 -14.77
C ARG A 53 -8.97 17.70 -14.83
N ILE A 54 -9.60 17.84 -15.99
CA ILE A 54 -10.78 18.68 -16.15
C ILE A 54 -11.93 18.12 -15.29
N ARG A 55 -12.46 18.95 -14.37
CA ARG A 55 -13.73 18.70 -13.68
C ARG A 55 -14.81 19.52 -14.37
N ALA A 56 -15.72 18.81 -15.04
CA ALA A 56 -16.86 19.41 -15.73
C ALA A 56 -17.68 20.35 -14.84
N ALA A 57 -18.24 21.40 -15.47
CA ALA A 57 -19.11 22.37 -14.82
C ALA A 57 -20.32 21.69 -14.14
N ARG A 58 -20.75 22.22 -13.00
CA ARG A 58 -21.89 21.67 -12.24
C ARG A 58 -22.65 22.73 -11.48
N MET A 59 -23.93 22.48 -11.26
CA MET A 59 -24.75 23.26 -10.32
C MET A 59 -24.31 22.94 -8.89
N GLY A 60 -23.79 23.95 -8.20
CA GLY A 60 -23.59 23.95 -6.75
C GLY A 60 -24.74 24.66 -6.04
N VAL A 61 -24.78 24.52 -4.72
CA VAL A 61 -25.63 25.31 -3.82
C VAL A 61 -24.71 26.17 -2.96
N ASN A 62 -25.07 27.44 -2.73
CA ASN A 62 -24.28 28.32 -1.88
C ASN A 62 -24.31 27.82 -0.41
N PRO A 63 -23.17 27.49 0.23
CA PRO A 63 -23.14 27.04 1.62
C PRO A 63 -23.74 28.05 2.61
N GLN A 64 -23.72 29.34 2.28
CA GLN A 64 -24.29 30.40 3.12
C GLN A 64 -25.76 30.72 2.80
N LYS A 65 -26.28 30.26 1.65
CA LYS A 65 -27.64 30.54 1.17
C LYS A 65 -28.19 29.36 0.36
N PRO A 66 -28.83 28.37 1.02
CA PRO A 66 -29.22 27.11 0.37
C PRO A 66 -30.25 27.26 -0.77
N SER A 67 -30.93 28.41 -0.87
CA SER A 67 -31.88 28.72 -1.96
C SER A 67 -31.20 29.20 -3.25
N GLU A 68 -29.94 29.62 -3.21
CA GLU A 68 -29.21 30.13 -4.37
C GLU A 68 -28.38 29.02 -5.03
N ARG A 69 -28.70 28.70 -6.31
CA ARG A 69 -27.90 27.80 -7.14
C ARG A 69 -26.75 28.58 -7.78
N ILE A 70 -25.53 28.09 -7.62
CA ILE A 70 -24.32 28.67 -8.20
C ILE A 70 -23.85 27.80 -9.37
N HIS A 71 -23.58 28.43 -10.51
CA HIS A 71 -22.86 27.77 -11.60
C HIS A 71 -21.38 27.64 -11.24
N VAL A 72 -20.93 26.43 -10.89
CA VAL A 72 -19.49 26.15 -10.76
C VAL A 72 -18.96 25.88 -12.16
N PRO A 73 -18.05 26.71 -12.70
CA PRO A 73 -17.50 26.52 -14.04
C PRO A 73 -16.68 25.23 -14.13
N GLU A 74 -16.23 24.91 -15.34
CA GLU A 74 -15.21 23.89 -15.54
C GLU A 74 -13.91 24.32 -14.87
N VAL A 75 -13.31 23.42 -14.07
CA VAL A 75 -12.09 23.72 -13.31
C VAL A 75 -11.08 22.59 -13.50
N LEU A 76 -9.85 22.96 -13.82
CA LEU A 76 -8.72 22.04 -13.82
C LEU A 76 -8.35 21.68 -12.38
N VAL A 77 -8.41 20.39 -12.02
CA VAL A 77 -8.03 19.91 -10.69
C VAL A 77 -6.75 19.08 -10.75
N PRO A 78 -5.74 19.36 -9.90
CA PRO A 78 -4.55 18.52 -9.82
C PRO A 78 -4.91 17.18 -9.16
N LYS A 79 -4.29 16.10 -9.65
CA LYS A 79 -4.42 14.75 -9.09
C LYS A 79 -3.05 14.12 -8.97
N PHE A 80 -2.72 13.66 -7.77
CA PHE A 80 -1.48 12.92 -7.52
C PHE A 80 -1.76 11.42 -7.36
N LYS A 81 -0.99 10.59 -8.09
CA LYS A 81 -1.00 9.13 -8.01
C LYS A 81 0.32 8.66 -7.42
N ALA A 82 0.33 8.40 -6.12
CA ALA A 82 1.50 7.87 -5.41
C ALA A 82 2.00 6.56 -6.02
N GLY A 83 3.30 6.53 -6.32
CA GLY A 83 4.02 5.41 -6.92
C GLY A 83 4.17 4.21 -5.99
N LYS A 84 4.63 3.09 -6.54
CA LYS A 84 4.84 1.85 -5.77
C LYS A 84 5.89 2.04 -4.67
N ALA A 85 7.04 2.64 -4.98
CA ALA A 85 8.12 2.80 -4.01
C ALA A 85 7.74 3.68 -2.81
N LEU A 86 6.99 4.78 -3.02
CA LEU A 86 6.45 5.60 -1.92
C LEU A 86 5.52 4.77 -1.01
N LYS A 87 4.61 3.97 -1.58
CA LYS A 87 3.71 3.08 -0.81
C LYS A 87 4.47 1.99 -0.06
N ASP A 88 5.51 1.42 -0.66
CA ASP A 88 6.32 0.37 -0.04
C ASP A 88 7.22 0.94 1.06
N ALA A 89 7.78 2.14 0.88
CA ALA A 89 8.54 2.86 1.91
C ALA A 89 7.66 3.18 3.13
N LEU A 90 6.41 3.61 2.91
CA LEU A 90 5.45 3.82 4.01
C LEU A 90 5.10 2.50 4.73
N LYS A 91 4.89 1.40 4.00
CA LYS A 91 4.65 0.07 4.62
C LYS A 91 5.86 -0.44 5.41
N ALA A 92 7.09 -0.17 4.94
CA ALA A 92 8.30 -0.49 5.67
C ALA A 92 8.43 0.37 6.94
N ALA A 93 8.17 1.67 6.85
CA ALA A 93 8.20 2.60 7.99
C ALA A 93 7.16 2.25 9.07
N GLN A 94 5.99 1.71 8.68
CA GLN A 94 4.99 1.20 9.63
C GLN A 94 5.49 -0.05 10.39
N LYS A 95 6.31 -0.91 9.78
CA LYS A 95 6.92 -2.05 10.47
C LYS A 95 8.07 -1.65 11.41
N SER A 96 8.74 -0.53 11.16
CA SER A 96 9.83 -0.02 12.01
C SER A 96 9.39 0.93 13.12
N ASN A 97 8.07 1.17 13.29
CA ASN A 97 7.53 2.06 14.32
C ASN A 97 6.61 1.34 15.32
N ALA A 98 6.92 0.09 15.64
CA ALA A 98 6.46 -0.52 16.89
C ALA A 98 7.25 0.12 18.05
N PRO A 99 6.60 0.59 19.13
CA PRO A 99 7.23 1.48 20.10
C PRO A 99 8.26 0.76 20.99
N ALA A 100 9.49 1.26 20.99
CA ALA A 100 10.54 0.85 21.93
C ALA A 100 10.35 1.51 23.31
N VAL A 101 9.30 1.11 24.06
CA VAL A 101 9.10 1.50 25.47
C VAL A 101 8.52 0.33 26.27
N ALA A 102 9.35 -0.68 26.54
CA ALA A 102 9.20 -1.63 27.67
C ALA A 102 10.38 -2.62 27.67
N VAL A 103 11.48 -2.28 28.34
CA VAL A 103 12.50 -3.27 28.73
C VAL A 103 12.80 -3.07 30.21
N LYS A 104 12.60 -4.13 30.99
CA LYS A 104 12.73 -4.29 32.46
C LYS A 104 11.47 -4.10 33.29
N GLU A 105 10.67 -5.17 33.37
CA GLU A 105 10.43 -5.82 34.68
C GLU A 105 10.29 -7.35 34.51
N LYS A 106 11.29 -8.08 35.05
CA LYS A 106 11.25 -9.42 35.68
C LYS A 106 10.49 -10.53 34.91
N GLU A 107 11.11 -11.61 34.42
CA GLU A 107 12.20 -12.41 35.02
C GLU A 107 11.83 -13.00 36.40
N GLU A 108 10.59 -13.48 36.53
CA GLU A 108 10.14 -14.42 37.57
C GLU A 108 8.93 -15.22 37.02
N LEU A 109 8.65 -16.42 37.53
CA LEU A 109 7.65 -17.40 37.03
C LEU A 109 8.03 -18.20 35.76
N GLU A 110 9.31 -18.50 35.58
CA GLU A 110 9.76 -19.69 34.82
C GLU A 110 10.26 -20.79 35.78
N GLU A 111 9.48 -21.10 36.82
CA GLU A 111 9.72 -22.23 37.72
C GLU A 111 8.38 -22.78 38.27
N LEU A 112 8.30 -24.09 38.51
CA LEU A 112 7.10 -24.89 38.85
C LEU A 112 6.13 -25.09 37.65
N ALA A 113 6.08 -26.24 36.96
CA ALA A 113 6.68 -27.54 37.26
C ALA A 113 6.98 -28.41 36.00
N TYR A 114 8.25 -28.87 35.93
CA TYR A 114 8.76 -30.23 35.67
C TYR A 114 7.78 -31.40 35.30
N PRO A 115 8.25 -32.54 34.72
CA PRO A 115 9.27 -32.70 33.65
C PRO A 115 9.15 -33.97 32.72
N ALA A 116 9.97 -33.99 31.66
CA ALA A 116 10.78 -35.12 31.15
C ALA A 116 10.20 -36.41 30.47
N LYS A 117 11.07 -36.96 29.58
CA LYS A 117 11.08 -38.27 28.86
C LYS A 117 10.17 -38.35 27.61
N SER A 118 10.59 -38.86 26.45
CA SER A 118 11.92 -39.32 25.97
C SER A 118 11.95 -39.48 24.44
N VAL A 119 13.12 -39.28 23.81
CA VAL A 119 13.47 -39.55 22.38
C VAL A 119 13.57 -41.08 22.09
N PRO A 120 13.78 -41.60 20.84
CA PRO A 120 13.76 -41.00 19.48
C PRO A 120 13.12 -41.85 18.32
N ALA A 121 12.94 -41.20 17.14
CA ALA A 121 13.14 -41.66 15.74
C ALA A 121 12.67 -43.04 15.15
N SER A 122 11.92 -42.93 14.02
CA SER A 122 11.96 -43.77 12.78
C SER A 122 11.33 -45.19 12.74
N PRO A 123 11.04 -45.78 11.55
CA PRO A 123 10.26 -45.26 10.40
C PRO A 123 9.19 -46.33 9.90
N PRO A 124 8.70 -46.40 8.64
CA PRO A 124 7.35 -46.95 8.32
C PRO A 124 7.27 -48.47 8.13
N GLN A 125 6.05 -49.02 8.21
CA GLN A 125 5.73 -50.36 7.69
C GLN A 125 4.40 -50.42 6.90
N ASP A 126 4.39 -51.38 5.99
CA ASP A 126 3.46 -51.62 4.89
C ASP A 126 2.39 -52.68 5.27
N SER A 127 1.41 -52.89 4.39
CA SER A 127 0.51 -54.05 4.28
C SER A 127 -0.53 -54.31 5.39
N THR A 128 -1.82 -54.33 5.01
CA THR A 128 -2.71 -55.51 5.06
C THR A 128 -4.19 -55.13 4.86
N MET A 129 -4.78 -55.56 3.73
CA MET A 129 -6.23 -55.74 3.52
C MET A 129 -6.69 -57.08 4.16
N PRO A 130 -7.98 -57.33 4.50
CA PRO A 130 -9.16 -57.25 3.62
C PRO A 130 -10.40 -56.64 4.35
N SER A 131 -11.70 -56.84 4.04
CA SER A 131 -12.43 -57.77 3.15
C SER A 131 -13.84 -57.29 2.75
N GLN A 132 -14.34 -57.81 1.62
CA GLN A 132 -15.73 -58.21 1.30
C GLN A 132 -16.93 -57.54 2.02
N VAL A 133 -17.85 -56.97 1.23
CA VAL A 133 -19.20 -57.56 1.02
C VAL A 133 -19.61 -57.42 -0.47
N ASP A 134 -20.12 -58.53 -1.00
CA ASP A 134 -20.95 -58.78 -2.21
C ASP A 134 -21.64 -57.57 -2.90
N ARG A 135 -21.53 -57.40 -4.24
CA ARG A 135 -22.29 -58.06 -5.36
C ARG A 135 -23.77 -57.62 -5.49
N PRO A 136 -24.40 -57.67 -6.69
CA PRO A 136 -23.84 -57.62 -8.05
C PRO A 136 -24.66 -56.77 -9.08
N HIS A 137 -24.08 -56.61 -10.27
CA HIS A 137 -24.67 -56.51 -11.63
C HIS A 137 -25.96 -55.70 -11.91
N GLY A 138 -25.87 -54.86 -12.96
CA GLY A 138 -26.97 -54.17 -13.61
C GLY A 138 -26.55 -53.55 -14.95
N GLU A 139 -26.06 -54.41 -15.85
CA GLU A 139 -25.87 -54.25 -17.31
C GLU A 139 -25.29 -52.96 -17.93
N ASP A 140 -24.22 -53.20 -18.69
CA ASP A 140 -23.75 -52.39 -19.81
C ASP A 140 -24.88 -51.88 -20.72
N SER A 141 -24.81 -50.60 -21.10
CA SER A 141 -25.21 -50.12 -22.44
C SER A 141 -24.77 -48.67 -22.68
N ASN A 142 -23.54 -48.50 -23.13
CA ASN A 142 -23.20 -47.41 -24.05
C ASN A 142 -23.11 -48.02 -25.45
N PRO A 143 -23.81 -47.45 -26.45
CA PRO A 143 -23.09 -47.20 -27.68
C PRO A 143 -23.44 -45.89 -28.38
N ARG A 144 -22.42 -45.36 -29.08
CA ARG A 144 -22.45 -44.53 -30.31
C ARG A 144 -22.96 -43.08 -30.14
N ILE A 145 -22.16 -42.06 -30.49
CA ILE A 145 -21.56 -41.66 -31.80
C ILE A 145 -22.53 -40.78 -32.61
N GLN A 146 -22.01 -39.60 -33.02
CA GLN A 146 -22.56 -38.62 -33.97
C GLN A 146 -23.87 -37.92 -33.52
N GLU A 147 -24.11 -36.65 -33.85
CA GLU A 147 -23.42 -35.72 -34.77
C GLU A 147 -23.39 -34.28 -34.19
#